data_AF-A0AA92X6J9-F1
#
_entry.id   AF-A0AA92X6J9-F1
#
_cell.length_a   1.000
_cell.length_b   1.000
_cell.length_c   1.000
_cell.angle_alpha   90.00
_cell.angle_beta   90.00
_cell.angle_gamma   90.00
#
_symmetry.space_group_name_H-M   'P 1'
#
loop_
_entity.id
_entity.type
_entity.pdbx_description
1 polymer ?
#
loop_
_entity_poly.entity_id
_entity_poly.type
_entity_poly.pdbx_seq_one_letter_code
_entity_poly.pdbx_strand_id
1 'polypeptide(L)'
;MSESDQLQELLQRVAALEAREKSLTAASNAYQAIITTLLGNLDKQERDKIIAMIDQAHEIAYARAIQRCNEPQKQKIKQADDIAQRMFMFAQGKNSLQR
;
A
#
# COMPACT_ATOMS: atom_id res chain seq x y z
N MET A 1 9.26 23.61 -32.08
CA MET A 1 9.63 23.93 -30.68
C MET A 1 11.13 23.86 -30.58
N SER A 2 11.75 24.78 -29.85
CA SER A 2 13.18 24.69 -29.57
C SER A 2 13.45 23.57 -28.56
N GLU A 3 14.66 23.02 -28.53
CA GLU A 3 15.08 22.04 -27.53
C GLU A 3 14.94 22.60 -26.10
N SER A 4 15.14 23.91 -25.92
CA SER A 4 14.92 24.60 -24.64
C SER A 4 13.46 24.56 -24.20
N ASP A 5 12.51 24.74 -25.13
CA ASP A 5 11.07 24.70 -24.80
C ASP A 5 10.64 23.27 -24.42
N GLN A 6 11.19 22.26 -25.10
CA GLN A 6 10.93 20.85 -24.78
C GLN A 6 11.52 20.46 -23.43
N LEU A 7 12.74 20.91 -23.11
CA LEU A 7 13.36 20.68 -21.80
C LEU A 7 12.52 21.31 -20.68
N GLN A 8 12.07 22.55 -20.87
CA GLN A 8 11.26 23.24 -19.87
C GLN A 8 9.90 22.56 -19.65
N GLU A 9 9.27 22.08 -20.72
CA GLU A 9 8.03 21.30 -20.62
C GLU A 9 8.24 19.99 -19.86
N LEU A 10 9.33 19.27 -20.14
CA LEU A 10 9.67 18.03 -19.43
C LEU A 10 9.90 18.28 -17.94
N LEU A 11 10.60 19.35 -17.57
CA LEU A 11 10.82 19.72 -16.16
C LEU A 11 9.50 20.02 -15.44
N GLN A 12 8.58 20.74 -16.09
CA GLN A 12 7.25 21.01 -15.51
C GLN A 12 6.44 19.72 -15.32
N ARG A 13 6.48 18.80 -16.29
CA ARG A 13 5.83 17.49 -16.18
C ARG A 13 6.41 16.66 -15.04
N VAL A 14 7.74 16.64 -14.88
CA VAL A 14 8.42 15.94 -13.78
C VAL A 14 7.97 16.53 -12.43
N ALA A 15 8.01 17.86 -12.26
CA ALA A 15 7.58 18.49 -11.02
C ALA A 15 6.12 18.17 -10.66
N ALA A 16 5.23 18.14 -11.66
CA ALA A 16 3.84 17.75 -11.45
C ALA A 16 3.68 16.28 -11.04
N LEU A 17 4.48 15.38 -11.62
CA LEU A 17 4.49 13.95 -11.25
C LEU A 17 5.02 13.75 -9.82
N GLU A 18 6.10 14.43 -9.43
CA GLU A 18 6.65 14.37 -8.08
C GLU A 18 5.66 14.89 -7.04
N ALA A 19 4.99 16.01 -7.32
CA ALA A 19 3.95 16.56 -6.44
C ALA A 19 2.79 15.57 -6.25
N ARG A 20 2.38 14.90 -7.34
CA ARG A 20 1.35 13.86 -7.30
C ARG A 20 1.79 12.64 -6.49
N GLU A 21 3.02 12.16 -6.69
CA GLU A 21 3.57 11.03 -5.94
C GLU A 21 3.62 11.32 -4.44
N LYS A 22 4.07 12.54 -4.06
CA LYS A 22 4.10 12.98 -2.67
C LYS A 22 2.70 12.99 -2.05
N SER A 23 1.71 13.50 -2.77
CA SER A 23 0.32 13.52 -2.32
C SER A 23 -0.25 12.11 -2.15
N LEU A 24 -0.03 11.22 -3.11
CA LEU A 24 -0.49 9.82 -3.05
C LEU A 24 0.16 9.06 -1.90
N THR A 25 1.47 9.27 -1.68
CA THR A 25 2.20 8.68 -0.57
C THR A 25 1.66 9.15 0.78
N ALA A 26 1.41 10.46 0.94
CA ALA A 26 0.83 11.00 2.16
C ALA A 26 -0.56 10.42 2.45
N ALA A 27 -1.42 10.33 1.43
CA ALA A 27 -2.75 9.73 1.57
C ALA A 27 -2.67 8.24 1.93
N SER A 28 -1.79 7.48 1.27
CA SER A 28 -1.55 6.06 1.57
C SER A 28 -1.11 5.86 3.03
N ASN A 29 -0.15 6.65 3.50
CA ASN A 29 0.33 6.58 4.88
C ASN A 29 -0.76 6.92 5.91
N ALA A 30 -1.58 7.94 5.62
CA ALA A 30 -2.71 8.30 6.48
C ALA A 30 -3.72 7.15 6.60
N TYR A 31 -4.09 6.50 5.49
CA TYR A 31 -4.99 5.36 5.51
C TYR A 31 -4.38 4.12 6.20
N GLN A 32 -3.10 3.85 5.99
CA GLN A 32 -2.41 2.77 6.73
C GLN A 32 -2.49 2.99 8.24
N ALA A 33 -2.25 4.21 8.72
CA ALA A 33 -2.37 4.56 10.13
C ALA A 33 -3.81 4.36 10.64
N ILE A 34 -4.80 4.90 9.93
CA ILE A 34 -6.23 4.79 10.31
C ILE A 34 -6.65 3.31 10.40
N ILE A 35 -6.35 2.50 9.39
CA ILE A 35 -6.71 1.08 9.36
C ILE A 35 -5.99 0.32 10.48
N THR A 36 -4.71 0.59 10.71
CA THR A 36 -3.94 -0.04 11.80
C THR A 36 -4.53 0.30 13.17
N THR A 37 -4.90 1.56 13.39
CA THR A 37 -5.58 1.99 14.63
C THR A 37 -6.94 1.30 14.78
N LEU A 38 -7.72 1.17 13.70
CA LEU A 38 -8.99 0.44 13.74
C LEU A 38 -8.75 -1.02 14.16
N LEU A 39 -7.85 -1.73 13.48
CA LEU A 39 -7.52 -3.12 13.79
C LEU A 39 -7.01 -3.31 15.21
N GLY A 40 -6.22 -2.36 15.73
CA GLY A 40 -5.69 -2.41 17.10
C GLY A 40 -6.75 -2.18 18.20
N ASN A 41 -7.89 -1.57 17.86
CA ASN A 41 -8.99 -1.31 18.81
C ASN A 41 -10.09 -2.39 18.79
N LEU A 42 -10.05 -3.33 17.84
CA LEU A 42 -10.94 -4.47 17.81
C LEU A 42 -10.53 -5.50 18.87
N ASP A 43 -11.49 -6.30 19.34
CA ASP A 43 -11.13 -7.48 20.12
C ASP A 43 -10.34 -8.47 19.26
N LYS A 44 -9.65 -9.40 19.94
CA LYS A 44 -8.76 -10.35 19.29
C LYS A 44 -9.47 -11.19 18.22
N GLN A 45 -10.68 -11.66 18.49
CA GLN A 45 -11.40 -12.56 17.59
C GLN A 45 -11.82 -11.82 16.31
N GLU A 46 -12.37 -10.62 16.45
CA GLU A 46 -12.75 -9.80 15.30
C GLU A 46 -11.52 -9.37 14.48
N ARG A 47 -10.45 -8.90 15.14
CA ARG A 47 -9.21 -8.53 14.48
C ARG A 47 -8.62 -9.70 13.67
N ASP A 48 -8.48 -10.87 14.29
CA ASP A 48 -7.88 -12.03 13.64
C ASP A 48 -8.74 -12.53 12.46
N LYS A 49 -10.07 -12.43 12.57
CA LYS A 49 -11.00 -12.71 11.46
C LYS A 49 -10.78 -11.75 10.29
N ILE A 50 -10.67 -10.45 10.53
CA ILE A 50 -10.44 -9.45 9.46
C ILE A 50 -9.07 -9.68 8.81
N ILE A 51 -8.02 -9.94 9.59
CA ILE A 51 -6.69 -10.26 9.06
C ILE A 51 -6.77 -11.46 8.10
N ALA A 52 -7.40 -12.56 8.53
CA ALA A 52 -7.56 -13.74 7.68
C ALA A 52 -8.36 -13.46 6.40
N MET A 53 -9.39 -12.60 6.47
CA MET A 53 -10.13 -12.17 5.28
C MET A 53 -9.26 -11.37 4.30
N ILE A 54 -8.36 -10.53 4.81
CA ILE A 54 -7.43 -9.77 3.96
C ILE A 54 -6.39 -10.70 3.33
N ASP A 55 -5.83 -11.63 4.09
CA ASP A 55 -4.88 -12.64 3.57
C ASP A 55 -5.54 -13.45 2.44
N GLN A 56 -6.78 -13.91 2.64
CA GLN A 56 -7.53 -14.64 1.61
C GLN A 56 -7.79 -13.78 0.36
N ALA A 57 -8.17 -12.51 0.55
CA ALA A 57 -8.40 -11.59 -0.56
C ALA A 57 -7.10 -11.34 -1.35
N HIS A 58 -5.96 -11.25 -0.65
CA HIS A 58 -4.64 -11.12 -1.27
C HIS A 58 -4.33 -12.35 -2.15
N GLU A 59 -4.46 -13.56 -1.60
CA GLU A 59 -4.21 -14.81 -2.34
C GLU A 59 -5.06 -14.91 -3.61
N ILE A 60 -6.36 -14.61 -3.50
CA ILE A 60 -7.29 -14.63 -4.63
C ILE A 60 -6.88 -13.60 -5.69
N ALA A 61 -6.54 -12.38 -5.28
CA ALA A 61 -6.13 -11.33 -6.21
C ALA A 61 -4.81 -11.69 -6.92
N TYR A 62 -3.85 -12.24 -6.17
CA TYR A 62 -2.55 -12.66 -6.69
C TYR A 62 -2.70 -13.80 -7.70
N ALA A 63 -3.49 -14.83 -7.37
CA ALA A 63 -3.79 -15.94 -8.28
C ALA A 63 -4.45 -15.47 -9.57
N ARG A 64 -5.42 -14.53 -9.48
CA ARG A 64 -6.05 -13.91 -10.66
C ARG A 64 -5.05 -13.14 -11.52
N ALA A 65 -4.09 -12.45 -10.92
CA ALA A 65 -3.04 -11.74 -11.66
C ALA A 65 -2.13 -12.71 -12.43
N ILE A 66 -1.78 -13.86 -11.83
CA ILE A 66 -1.02 -14.94 -12.49
C ILE A 66 -1.81 -15.50 -13.67
N GLN A 67 -3.07 -15.86 -13.46
CA GLN A 67 -3.94 -16.44 -14.50
C GLN A 67 -4.09 -15.54 -15.72
N ARG A 68 -4.00 -14.21 -15.52
CA ARG A 68 -4.08 -13.20 -16.58
C ARG A 68 -2.72 -12.79 -17.15
N CYS A 69 -1.63 -13.42 -16.72
CA CYS A 69 -0.26 -13.05 -17.08
C CYS A 69 0.06 -11.55 -16.84
N ASN A 70 -0.57 -10.93 -15.83
CA ASN A 70 -0.43 -9.50 -15.57
C ASN A 70 0.69 -9.24 -14.55
N GLU A 71 1.93 -9.23 -15.04
CA GLU A 71 3.13 -9.07 -14.21
C GLU A 71 3.15 -7.76 -13.40
N PRO A 72 2.82 -6.58 -13.97
CA PRO A 72 2.76 -5.34 -13.18
C PRO A 72 1.74 -5.40 -12.04
N GLN A 73 0.58 -6.00 -12.27
CA GLN A 73 -0.43 -6.15 -11.22
C GLN A 73 0.02 -7.14 -10.13
N LYS A 74 0.66 -8.24 -10.54
CA LYS A 74 1.25 -9.22 -9.63
C LYS A 74 2.26 -8.58 -8.67
N GLN A 75 3.14 -7.72 -9.18
CA GLN A 75 4.12 -7.00 -8.37
C GLN A 75 3.47 -6.01 -7.39
N LYS A 76 2.47 -5.24 -7.85
CA LYS A 76 1.71 -4.33 -6.98
C LYS A 76 1.02 -5.05 -5.83
N ILE A 77 0.44 -6.22 -6.10
CA ILE A 77 -0.22 -7.04 -5.08
C ILE A 77 0.80 -7.51 -4.03
N LYS A 78 1.97 -8.03 -4.46
CA LYS A 78 3.06 -8.40 -3.52
C LYS A 78 3.50 -7.25 -2.64
N GLN A 79 3.75 -6.08 -3.21
CA GLN A 79 4.16 -4.90 -2.42
C GLN A 79 3.10 -4.49 -1.39
N ALA A 80 1.82 -4.64 -1.73
CA ALA A 80 0.74 -4.38 -0.80
C ALA A 80 0.68 -5.39 0.36
N ASP A 81 1.11 -6.64 0.15
CA ASP A 81 1.20 -7.66 1.20
C ASP A 81 2.21 -7.25 2.28
N ASP A 82 3.40 -6.82 1.88
CA ASP A 82 4.45 -6.39 2.81
C ASP A 82 3.97 -5.26 3.73
N ILE A 83 3.15 -4.35 3.20
CA ILE A 83 2.54 -3.26 3.96
C ILE A 83 1.47 -3.81 4.92
N ALA A 84 0.56 -4.66 4.42
CA ALA A 84 -0.50 -5.25 5.22
C ALA A 84 0.04 -6.08 6.39
N GLN A 85 1.06 -6.91 6.17
CA GLN A 85 1.71 -7.70 7.22
C GLN A 85 2.30 -6.82 8.33
N ARG A 86 2.92 -5.69 7.99
CA ARG A 86 3.40 -4.72 9.00
C ARG A 86 2.26 -4.12 9.82
N MET A 87 1.16 -3.77 9.17
CA MET A 87 -0.04 -3.26 9.85
C MET A 87 -0.63 -4.31 10.81
N PHE A 88 -0.70 -5.58 10.36
CA PHE A 88 -1.21 -6.69 11.18
C PHE A 88 -0.35 -6.97 12.40
N MET A 89 0.98 -7.01 12.24
CA MET A 89 1.90 -7.18 13.35
C MET A 89 1.75 -6.07 14.41
N PHE A 90 1.61 -4.82 13.97
CA PHE A 90 1.37 -3.69 14.88
C PHE A 90 0.01 -3.82 15.59
N ALA A 91 -1.06 -4.08 14.84
CA ALA A 91 -2.41 -4.21 15.40
C ALA A 91 -2.56 -5.39 16.37
N GLN A 92 -1.77 -6.45 16.20
CA GLN A 92 -1.69 -7.59 17.11
C GLN A 92 -0.84 -7.33 18.36
N GLY A 93 -0.22 -6.16 18.50
CA GLY A 93 0.68 -5.84 19.61
C GLY A 93 2.01 -6.62 19.57
N LYS A 94 2.33 -7.25 18.43
CA LYS A 94 3.58 -8.03 18.25
C LYS A 94 4.81 -7.16 18.05
N ASN A 95 4.63 -5.85 17.89
CA ASN A 95 5.68 -4.86 18.11
C ASN A 95 5.84 -4.56 19.60
N SER A 96 6.19 -5.59 20.39
CA SER A 96 6.80 -5.38 21.71
C SER A 96 8.23 -4.91 21.51
N LEU A 97 8.40 -3.66 21.07
CA LEU A 97 9.64 -2.91 21.15
C LEU A 97 9.35 -1.69 22.03
N GLN A 98 9.65 -1.89 23.32
CA GLN A 98 10.03 -0.92 24.34
C GLN A 98 9.31 0.44 24.34
N ARG A 99 8.45 0.63 25.34
CA ARG A 99 8.45 1.86 26.15
C ARG A 99 8.58 1.47 27.61
#